data_AF-A0A367JN77-F1
#
_entry.id   AF-A0A367JN77-F1
#
_cell.length_a   1.000
_cell.length_b   1.000
_cell.length_c   1.000
_cell.angle_alpha   90.00
_cell.angle_beta   90.00
_cell.angle_gamma   90.00
#
_symmetry.space_group_name_H-M   'P 1'
#
loop_
_entity.id
_entity.type
_entity.pdbx_description
1 polymer ?
#
loop_
_entity_poly.entity_id
_entity_poly.type
_entity_poly.pdbx_seq_one_letter_code
_entity_poly.pdbx_strand_id
1 'polypeptide(L)'
;MSFVETVELKHRRSHLSLDNTIESTVLKDDPLCLEKQKMTDDYISKTLKGQKKLQKFYKNQNELIDSMLTALDKNTQEEEEEETKQLLKLKIAIYGSVVANVLLFTLQLVAAVSSGSLSIFSTMADAFMDLLSSTVLLWASRQANKTNLTKYPAGKSRMESVGIIIFSCLMSCVALFLIIESAQKLVENDHSPDLTYLAIGFVSSALAVKLLLFIYCQSLSKFNSAKVLAQDHRNDLLVNSLGLTTGIVGSRIAPWVDPVGSIIIALIILYSWTSTLIEHIPMVVGKSADTQFLNTITYIALTHPGVTMVDTCRAYYAGNNLFVEVDIVLPPTMELRESHDIGEALQTKLESLPDIERAFVHVDYETSHKPEHQKSK
;
A
#
# COMPACT_ATOMS: atom_id res chain seq x y z
N MET A 1 17.34 -6.47 37.17
CA MET A 1 16.25 -5.85 37.95
C MET A 1 16.67 -5.84 39.41
N SER A 2 16.92 -4.65 39.94
CA SER A 2 17.40 -4.51 41.32
C SER A 2 16.22 -4.57 42.29
N PHE A 3 16.47 -4.98 43.53
CA PHE A 3 15.48 -5.14 44.61
C PHE A 3 14.69 -3.85 44.92
N VAL A 4 15.17 -2.68 44.45
CA VAL A 4 14.55 -1.36 44.62
C VAL A 4 13.37 -1.16 43.65
N GLU A 5 13.44 -1.68 42.42
CA GLU A 5 12.34 -1.63 41.44
C GLU A 5 11.11 -2.44 41.88
N THR A 6 11.33 -3.52 42.64
CA THR A 6 10.24 -4.42 43.06
C THR A 6 9.38 -3.84 44.18
N VAL A 7 9.92 -2.92 44.99
CA VAL A 7 9.21 -2.28 46.11
C VAL A 7 8.36 -1.09 45.62
N GLU A 8 8.86 -0.34 44.63
CA GLU A 8 8.17 0.82 44.06
C GLU A 8 6.94 0.40 43.22
N LEU A 9 7.05 -0.73 42.50
CA LEU A 9 5.92 -1.31 41.76
C LEU A 9 4.80 -1.86 42.67
N LYS A 10 5.15 -2.29 43.90
CA LYS A 10 4.16 -2.83 44.85
C LYS A 10 3.39 -1.72 45.56
N HIS A 11 4.01 -0.57 45.81
CA HIS A 11 3.36 0.56 46.47
C HIS A 11 2.44 1.35 45.51
N ARG A 12 2.77 1.37 44.21
CA ARG A 12 1.90 1.98 43.18
C ARG A 12 0.64 1.16 42.89
N ARG A 13 0.66 -0.16 43.15
CA ARG A 13 -0.51 -1.05 43.01
C ARG A 13 -1.53 -0.94 44.15
N SER A 14 -1.12 -0.56 45.37
CA SER A 14 -2.05 -0.47 46.51
C SER A 14 -2.89 0.81 46.55
N HIS A 15 -2.48 1.86 45.84
CA HIS A 15 -3.24 3.11 45.75
C HIS A 15 -4.20 3.19 44.56
N LEU A 16 -4.19 2.21 43.65
CA LEU A 16 -5.09 2.15 42.49
C LEU A 16 -6.36 1.31 42.73
N SER A 17 -6.53 0.71 43.91
CA SER A 17 -7.57 -0.32 44.15
C SER A 17 -8.73 0.12 45.05
N LEU A 18 -8.96 1.41 45.29
CA LEU A 18 -9.98 1.86 46.27
C LEU A 18 -10.95 2.98 45.83
N ASP A 19 -10.91 3.43 44.57
CA ASP A 19 -11.93 4.37 44.05
C ASP A 19 -12.87 3.75 42.99
N ASN A 20 -12.95 2.41 42.96
CA ASN A 20 -13.97 1.70 42.18
C ASN A 20 -15.20 1.43 43.04
N THR A 21 -16.02 2.45 43.26
CA THR A 21 -17.44 2.21 43.49
C THR A 21 -18.27 3.41 43.03
N ILE A 22 -18.96 3.18 41.91
CA ILE A 22 -20.10 3.94 41.37
C ILE A 22 -19.70 5.11 40.45
N GLU A 23 -20.08 4.97 39.15
CA GLU A 23 -19.92 5.90 38.01
C GLU A 23 -18.54 5.97 37.31
N SER A 24 -18.37 5.27 36.16
CA SER A 24 -17.61 5.74 34.96
C SER A 24 -17.24 4.65 33.92
N THR A 25 -18.08 3.64 33.66
CA THR A 25 -17.76 2.58 32.69
C THR A 25 -18.15 2.84 31.22
N VAL A 26 -18.47 4.07 30.77
CA VAL A 26 -18.91 4.28 29.36
C VAL A 26 -18.36 5.56 28.65
N LEU A 27 -17.46 6.37 29.22
CA LEU A 27 -17.16 7.69 28.60
C LEU A 27 -15.69 8.14 28.61
N LYS A 28 -14.69 7.24 28.64
CA LYS A 28 -13.28 7.66 28.68
C LYS A 28 -12.58 7.83 27.34
N ASP A 29 -13.05 7.23 26.25
CA ASP A 29 -12.27 7.14 24.99
C ASP A 29 -12.90 7.82 23.76
N ASP A 30 -13.96 8.63 23.93
CA ASP A 30 -14.57 9.38 22.81
C ASP A 30 -15.05 10.77 23.25
N PRO A 31 -14.15 11.77 23.35
CA PRO A 31 -14.50 13.11 23.83
C PRO A 31 -15.47 13.85 22.89
N LEU A 32 -15.57 13.45 21.63
CA LEU A 32 -16.48 14.04 20.65
C LEU A 32 -17.81 13.27 20.51
N CYS A 33 -18.00 12.18 21.27
CA CYS A 33 -19.19 11.32 21.18
C CYS A 33 -19.49 10.85 19.72
N LEU A 34 -18.45 10.60 18.92
CA LEU A 34 -18.55 10.06 17.56
C LEU A 34 -19.28 8.71 17.52
N GLU A 35 -19.16 7.87 18.54
CA GLU A 35 -19.84 6.58 18.60
C GLU A 35 -21.36 6.74 18.48
N LYS A 36 -21.92 7.79 19.09
CA LYS A 36 -23.35 8.11 19.02
C LYS A 36 -23.80 8.63 17.66
N GLN A 37 -22.86 9.09 16.83
CA GLN A 37 -23.13 9.56 15.47
C GLN A 37 -23.21 8.41 14.46
N LYS A 38 -22.83 7.18 14.83
CA LYS A 38 -22.92 6.01 13.96
C LYS A 38 -24.36 5.67 13.64
N MET A 39 -24.61 5.36 12.37
CA MET A 39 -25.92 4.92 11.92
C MET A 39 -26.04 3.40 12.01
N THR A 40 -27.12 2.86 12.57
CA THR A 40 -27.27 1.40 12.76
C THR A 40 -27.37 0.67 11.42
N ASP A 41 -26.76 -0.51 11.32
CA ASP A 41 -26.81 -1.36 10.11
C ASP A 41 -28.24 -1.71 9.67
N ASP A 42 -29.16 -1.81 10.63
CA ASP A 42 -30.58 -2.05 10.34
C ASP A 42 -31.22 -0.86 9.60
N TYR A 43 -30.87 0.37 9.99
CA TYR A 43 -31.32 1.59 9.30
C TYR A 43 -30.72 1.68 7.88
N ILE A 44 -29.43 1.37 7.74
CA ILE A 44 -28.74 1.40 6.43
C ILE A 44 -29.34 0.35 5.47
N SER A 45 -29.62 -0.85 5.96
CA SER A 45 -30.08 -1.97 5.12
C SER A 45 -31.58 -1.93 4.83
N LYS A 46 -32.42 -1.59 5.84
CA LYS A 46 -33.88 -1.60 5.70
C LYS A 46 -34.45 -0.25 5.28
N THR A 47 -34.09 0.84 5.95
CA THR A 47 -34.69 2.16 5.74
C THR A 47 -34.17 2.83 4.46
N LEU A 48 -32.88 2.69 4.17
CA LEU A 48 -32.25 3.28 2.97
C LEU A 48 -32.30 2.36 1.74
N LYS A 49 -33.17 1.35 1.75
CA LYS A 49 -33.30 0.36 0.67
C LYS A 49 -33.63 1.05 -0.66
N GLY A 50 -32.75 0.87 -1.65
CA GLY A 50 -32.85 1.50 -2.97
C GLY A 50 -32.00 2.77 -3.15
N GLN A 51 -31.51 3.38 -2.06
CA GLN A 51 -30.66 4.57 -2.11
C GLN A 51 -29.17 4.21 -1.97
N LYS A 52 -28.62 3.52 -2.97
CA LYS A 52 -27.24 2.97 -2.95
C LYS A 52 -26.16 4.00 -2.58
N LYS A 53 -26.30 5.25 -3.05
CA LYS A 53 -25.34 6.33 -2.74
C LYS A 53 -25.34 6.68 -1.25
N LEU A 54 -26.52 6.79 -0.64
CA LEU A 54 -26.66 7.16 0.77
C LEU A 54 -26.26 5.99 1.68
N GLN A 55 -26.56 4.76 1.29
CA GLN A 55 -26.04 3.56 1.98
C GLN A 55 -24.51 3.52 1.99
N LYS A 56 -23.88 3.81 0.84
CA LYS A 56 -22.42 3.87 0.75
C LYS A 56 -21.84 4.99 1.63
N PHE A 57 -22.50 6.15 1.67
CA PHE A 57 -22.08 7.27 2.54
C PHE A 57 -22.07 6.89 4.02
N TYR A 58 -23.16 6.34 4.56
CA TYR A 58 -23.22 5.98 5.99
C TYR A 58 -22.30 4.81 6.34
N LYS A 59 -22.08 3.86 5.42
CA LYS A 59 -21.07 2.80 5.62
C LYS A 59 -19.66 3.39 5.73
N ASN A 60 -19.28 4.24 4.77
CA ASN A 60 -17.98 4.91 4.80
C ASN A 60 -17.82 5.81 6.05
N GLN A 61 -18.89 6.46 6.51
CA GLN A 61 -18.88 7.25 7.74
C GLN A 61 -18.66 6.37 8.97
N ASN A 62 -19.42 5.28 9.11
CA ASN A 62 -19.26 4.35 10.23
C ASN A 62 -17.85 3.74 10.25
N GLU A 63 -17.33 3.32 9.10
CA GLU A 63 -15.95 2.80 8.96
C GLU A 63 -14.89 3.85 9.36
N LEU A 64 -15.12 5.12 9.04
CA LEU A 64 -14.24 6.22 9.44
C LEU A 64 -14.30 6.48 10.95
N ILE A 65 -15.48 6.45 11.56
CA ILE A 65 -15.64 6.59 13.01
C ILE A 65 -14.95 5.42 13.72
N ASP A 66 -15.14 4.20 13.23
CA ASP A 66 -14.50 3.01 13.80
C ASP A 66 -12.98 3.08 13.70
N SER A 67 -12.43 3.58 12.60
CA SER A 67 -10.98 3.76 12.47
C SER A 67 -10.43 4.83 13.43
N MET A 68 -11.18 5.92 13.66
CA MET A 68 -10.81 6.96 14.62
C MET A 68 -10.83 6.46 16.07
N LEU A 69 -11.86 5.71 16.46
CA LEU A 69 -11.99 5.15 17.81
C LEU A 69 -10.95 4.05 18.07
N THR A 70 -10.75 3.14 17.11
CA THR A 70 -9.75 2.06 17.22
C THR A 70 -8.32 2.61 17.31
N ALA A 71 -8.03 3.75 16.68
CA ALA A 71 -6.72 4.39 16.76
C ALA A 71 -6.37 4.91 18.18
N LEU A 72 -7.36 5.08 19.06
CA LEU A 72 -7.14 5.45 20.47
C LEU A 72 -6.84 4.25 21.37
N ASP A 73 -7.30 3.05 20.98
CA ASP A 73 -7.40 1.86 21.83
C ASP A 73 -6.22 0.87 21.72
N LYS A 74 -5.16 1.18 20.98
CA LYS A 74 -4.03 0.27 20.76
C LYS A 74 -3.25 -0.03 22.06
N ASN A 75 -3.75 -0.98 22.85
CA ASN A 75 -3.04 -1.62 23.95
C ASN A 75 -2.11 -2.73 23.41
N THR A 76 -0.82 -2.51 23.61
CA THR A 76 0.32 -3.10 22.87
C THR A 76 0.81 -4.46 23.38
N GLN A 77 -0.05 -5.43 23.75
CA GLN A 77 0.49 -6.71 24.30
C GLN A 77 -0.13 -8.01 23.77
N GLU A 78 -1.35 -8.00 23.23
CA GLU A 78 -1.97 -9.23 22.68
C GLU A 78 -1.79 -9.37 21.15
N GLU A 79 -1.43 -8.29 20.44
CA GLU A 79 -1.25 -8.30 18.98
C GLU A 79 0.12 -8.85 18.52
N GLU A 80 1.17 -8.77 19.34
CA GLU A 80 2.55 -9.08 18.92
C GLU A 80 2.78 -10.57 18.54
N GLU A 81 2.05 -11.51 19.15
CA GLU A 81 2.20 -12.95 18.87
C GLU A 81 1.40 -13.42 17.63
N GLU A 82 0.25 -12.81 17.35
CA GLU A 82 -0.48 -13.05 16.10
C GLU A 82 0.20 -12.33 14.93
N GLU A 83 0.66 -11.09 15.13
CA GLU A 83 1.41 -10.35 14.13
C GLU A 83 2.68 -11.09 13.72
N THR A 84 3.48 -11.62 14.64
CA THR A 84 4.73 -12.32 14.29
C THR A 84 4.49 -13.58 13.43
N LYS A 85 3.46 -14.40 13.74
CA LYS A 85 3.08 -15.56 12.90
C LYS A 85 2.52 -15.15 11.54
N GLN A 86 1.76 -14.05 11.49
CA GLN A 86 1.20 -13.51 10.25
C GLN A 86 2.30 -12.86 9.37
N LEU A 87 3.26 -12.18 9.99
CA LEU A 87 4.46 -11.62 9.34
C LEU A 87 5.35 -12.72 8.75
N LEU A 88 5.46 -13.88 9.39
CA LEU A 88 6.17 -15.03 8.83
C LEU A 88 5.45 -15.58 7.58
N LYS A 89 4.12 -15.73 7.62
CA LYS A 89 3.34 -16.14 6.43
C LYS A 89 3.46 -15.12 5.30
N LEU A 90 3.44 -13.83 5.62
CA LEU A 90 3.64 -12.74 4.66
C LEU A 90 5.04 -12.78 4.06
N LYS A 91 6.09 -12.95 4.88
CA LYS A 91 7.47 -13.10 4.40
C LYS A 91 7.61 -14.31 3.48
N ILE A 92 7.04 -15.46 3.85
CA ILE A 92 7.04 -16.66 3.01
C ILE A 92 6.30 -16.41 1.69
N ALA A 93 5.18 -15.69 1.70
CA ALA A 93 4.46 -15.31 0.49
C ALA A 93 5.29 -14.38 -0.41
N ILE A 94 5.97 -13.37 0.15
CA ILE A 94 6.82 -12.45 -0.59
C ILE A 94 8.04 -13.17 -1.20
N TYR A 95 8.81 -13.90 -0.38
CA TYR A 95 9.97 -14.64 -0.86
C TYR A 95 9.58 -15.78 -1.81
N GLY A 96 8.47 -16.46 -1.54
CA GLY A 96 7.91 -17.50 -2.39
C GLY A 96 7.47 -16.96 -3.75
N SER A 97 6.82 -15.79 -3.78
CA SER A 97 6.43 -15.10 -5.01
C SER A 97 7.66 -14.72 -5.84
N VAL A 98 8.72 -14.19 -5.21
CA VAL A 98 9.97 -13.86 -5.89
C VAL A 98 10.62 -15.11 -6.52
N VAL A 99 10.75 -16.21 -5.76
CA VAL A 99 11.30 -17.46 -6.28
C VAL A 99 10.43 -18.02 -7.42
N ALA A 100 9.11 -17.94 -7.28
CA ALA A 100 8.21 -18.38 -8.32
C ALA A 100 8.31 -17.51 -9.59
N ASN A 101 8.45 -16.19 -9.47
CA ASN A 101 8.68 -15.29 -10.61
C ASN A 101 10.01 -15.60 -11.32
N VAL A 102 11.07 -15.96 -10.60
CA VAL A 102 12.34 -16.44 -11.21
C VAL A 102 12.11 -17.71 -12.03
N LEU A 103 11.41 -18.70 -11.46
CA LEU A 103 11.12 -19.96 -12.13
C LEU A 103 10.22 -19.76 -13.36
N LEU A 104 9.19 -18.93 -13.23
CA LEU A 104 8.27 -18.57 -14.30
C LEU A 104 9.00 -17.88 -15.46
N PHE A 105 9.85 -16.89 -15.16
CA PHE A 105 10.68 -16.25 -16.18
C PHE A 105 11.57 -17.27 -16.91
N THR A 106 12.22 -18.17 -16.18
CA THR A 106 13.09 -19.20 -16.79
C THR A 106 12.31 -20.10 -17.74
N LEU A 107 11.11 -20.54 -17.35
CA LEU A 107 10.24 -21.37 -18.18
C LEU A 107 9.76 -20.61 -19.43
N GLN A 108 9.38 -19.34 -19.28
CA GLN A 108 8.92 -18.53 -20.40
C GLN A 108 10.04 -18.09 -21.34
N LEU A 109 11.25 -17.89 -20.84
CA LEU A 109 12.44 -17.64 -21.65
C LEU A 109 12.72 -18.83 -22.59
N VAL A 110 12.70 -20.05 -22.04
CA VAL A 110 12.86 -21.28 -22.85
C VAL A 110 11.71 -21.41 -23.86
N ALA A 111 10.48 -21.10 -23.46
CA ALA A 111 9.33 -21.12 -24.36
C ALA A 111 9.47 -20.12 -25.52
N ALA A 112 9.85 -18.86 -25.24
CA ALA A 112 9.99 -17.82 -26.25
C ALA A 112 11.11 -18.13 -27.26
N VAL A 113 12.28 -18.55 -26.78
CA VAL A 113 13.41 -18.91 -27.65
C VAL A 113 13.09 -20.11 -28.54
N SER A 114 12.34 -21.10 -28.01
CA SER A 114 11.97 -22.31 -28.76
C SER A 114 10.78 -22.13 -29.72
N SER A 115 9.99 -21.06 -29.56
CA SER A 115 8.73 -20.90 -30.29
C SER A 115 8.77 -19.94 -31.47
N GLY A 116 9.67 -18.95 -31.48
CA GLY A 116 9.67 -17.88 -32.50
C GLY A 116 8.42 -16.99 -32.57
N SER A 117 7.40 -17.24 -31.73
CA SER A 117 6.13 -16.50 -31.69
C SER A 117 6.27 -15.18 -30.94
N LEU A 118 5.65 -14.14 -31.48
CA LEU A 118 5.64 -12.81 -30.87
C LEU A 118 4.77 -12.76 -29.61
N SER A 119 3.62 -13.46 -29.60
CA SER A 119 2.75 -13.47 -28.42
C SER A 119 3.44 -14.13 -27.21
N ILE A 120 4.21 -15.19 -27.43
CA ILE A 120 4.99 -15.87 -26.39
C ILE A 120 6.23 -15.04 -26.00
N PHE A 121 6.82 -14.31 -26.94
CA PHE A 121 7.88 -13.35 -26.62
C PHE A 121 7.35 -12.21 -25.73
N SER A 122 6.14 -11.70 -26.01
CA SER A 122 5.49 -10.67 -25.20
C SER A 122 5.18 -11.15 -23.78
N THR A 123 4.73 -12.39 -23.58
CA THR A 123 4.53 -12.94 -22.23
C THR A 123 5.85 -13.16 -21.50
N MET A 124 6.90 -13.62 -22.18
CA MET A 124 8.25 -13.75 -21.60
C MET A 124 8.83 -12.39 -21.18
N ALA A 125 8.64 -11.36 -22.00
CA ALA A 125 9.07 -10.00 -21.67
C ALA A 125 8.33 -9.49 -20.42
N ASP A 126 7.05 -9.81 -20.27
CA ASP A 126 6.27 -9.51 -19.06
C ASP A 126 6.85 -10.22 -17.83
N ALA A 127 7.07 -11.54 -17.89
CA ALA A 127 7.64 -12.30 -16.77
C ALA A 127 9.09 -11.92 -16.40
N PHE A 128 9.92 -11.55 -17.38
CA PHE A 128 11.26 -11.00 -17.12
C PHE A 128 11.18 -9.75 -16.26
N MET A 129 10.17 -8.95 -16.53
CA MET A 129 10.01 -7.65 -15.91
C MET A 129 9.33 -7.74 -14.55
N ASP A 130 8.42 -8.69 -14.35
CA ASP A 130 7.94 -9.10 -13.02
C ASP A 130 9.10 -9.52 -12.12
N LEU A 131 10.07 -10.24 -12.69
CA LEU A 131 11.28 -10.65 -11.97
C LEU A 131 12.18 -9.45 -11.63
N LEU A 132 12.42 -8.55 -12.59
CA LEU A 132 13.22 -7.35 -12.36
C LEU A 132 12.56 -6.40 -11.35
N SER A 133 11.25 -6.17 -11.45
CA SER A 133 10.49 -5.33 -10.52
C SER A 133 10.54 -5.90 -9.10
N SER A 134 10.36 -7.22 -8.94
CA SER A 134 10.48 -7.91 -7.66
C SER A 134 11.89 -7.77 -7.06
N THR A 135 12.93 -7.91 -7.90
CA THR A 135 14.33 -7.81 -7.47
C THR A 135 14.67 -6.38 -7.04
N VAL A 136 14.24 -5.39 -7.80
CA VAL A 136 14.47 -3.98 -7.47
C VAL A 136 13.66 -3.56 -6.26
N LEU A 137 12.41 -3.99 -6.12
CA LEU A 137 11.62 -3.69 -4.93
C LEU A 137 12.30 -4.24 -3.68
N LEU A 138 12.81 -5.48 -3.73
CA LEU A 138 13.57 -6.06 -2.63
C LEU A 138 14.88 -5.29 -2.35
N TRP A 139 15.56 -4.83 -3.40
CA TRP A 139 16.79 -4.05 -3.25
C TRP A 139 16.51 -2.64 -2.69
N ALA A 140 15.49 -1.95 -3.21
CA ALA A 140 15.06 -0.63 -2.80
C ALA A 140 14.54 -0.66 -1.36
N SER A 141 13.72 -1.65 -1.01
CA SER A 141 13.24 -1.87 0.37
C SER A 141 14.40 -2.13 1.33
N ARG A 142 15.36 -3.00 0.96
CA ARG A 142 16.58 -3.19 1.76
C ARG A 142 17.39 -1.90 1.91
N GLN A 143 17.44 -1.08 0.87
CA GLN A 143 18.19 0.16 0.88
C GLN A 143 17.48 1.28 1.66
N ALA A 144 16.15 1.29 1.68
CA ALA A 144 15.31 2.16 2.49
C ALA A 144 15.46 1.82 3.98
N ASN A 145 15.46 0.54 4.33
CA ASN A 145 15.65 0.08 5.71
C ASN A 145 17.08 0.32 6.24
N LYS A 146 18.10 0.31 5.35
CA LYS A 146 19.47 0.72 5.69
C LYS A 146 19.64 2.24 5.57
N THR A 147 18.98 2.97 6.48
CA THR A 147 19.13 4.43 6.57
C THR A 147 20.32 4.79 7.46
N ASN A 148 21.26 5.54 6.90
CA ASN A 148 22.28 6.23 7.67
C ASN A 148 21.78 7.66 7.90
N LEU A 149 21.34 7.95 9.12
CA LEU A 149 20.71 9.22 9.51
C LEU A 149 21.63 10.43 9.29
N THR A 150 22.95 10.23 9.28
CA THR A 150 23.92 11.32 9.03
C THR A 150 23.93 11.82 7.58
N LYS A 151 23.67 10.93 6.62
CA LYS A 151 23.68 11.27 5.18
C LYS A 151 22.27 11.51 4.64
N TYR A 152 21.28 10.85 5.22
CA TYR A 152 19.87 10.94 4.81
C TYR A 152 19.00 11.16 6.07
N PRO A 153 18.94 12.40 6.59
CA PRO A 153 18.24 12.70 7.84
C PRO A 153 16.72 12.58 7.72
N ALA A 154 16.18 12.69 6.50
CA ALA A 154 14.76 12.51 6.19
C ALA A 154 14.41 11.06 5.77
N GLY A 155 15.35 10.11 5.91
CA GLY A 155 15.14 8.73 5.48
C GLY A 155 15.40 8.50 3.98
N LYS A 156 15.11 7.27 3.54
CA LYS A 156 15.29 6.79 2.16
C LYS A 156 14.03 6.17 1.57
N SER A 157 12.87 6.36 2.20
CA SER A 157 11.56 5.86 1.74
C SER A 157 11.25 6.25 0.28
N ARG A 158 11.63 7.45 -0.14
CA ARG A 158 11.49 7.93 -1.53
C ARG A 158 12.21 7.09 -2.58
N MET A 159 13.27 6.36 -2.21
CA MET A 159 14.04 5.53 -3.16
C MET A 159 13.18 4.43 -3.78
N GLU A 160 12.20 3.92 -3.02
CA GLU A 160 11.27 2.91 -3.50
C GLU A 160 10.38 3.46 -4.63
N SER A 161 9.71 4.58 -4.38
CA SER A 161 8.86 5.22 -5.39
C SER A 161 9.64 5.68 -6.62
N VAL A 162 10.86 6.19 -6.45
CA VAL A 162 11.76 6.52 -7.57
C VAL A 162 12.12 5.27 -8.39
N GLY A 163 12.38 4.15 -7.72
CA GLY A 163 12.57 2.86 -8.37
C GLY A 163 11.37 2.51 -9.23
N ILE A 164 10.16 2.52 -8.67
CA ILE A 164 8.91 2.21 -9.39
C ILE A 164 8.75 3.11 -10.62
N ILE A 165 8.98 4.41 -10.50
CA ILE A 165 8.89 5.38 -11.62
C ILE A 165 9.85 5.03 -12.76
N ILE A 166 11.12 4.73 -12.45
CA ILE A 166 12.12 4.36 -13.47
C ILE A 166 11.70 3.08 -14.19
N PHE A 167 11.19 2.09 -13.43
CA PHE A 167 10.71 0.83 -14.00
C PHE A 167 9.48 1.02 -14.87
N SER A 168 8.48 1.78 -14.42
CA SER A 168 7.30 2.08 -15.24
C SER A 168 7.68 2.74 -16.56
N CYS A 169 8.67 3.62 -16.57
CA CYS A 169 9.18 4.23 -17.81
C CYS A 169 9.83 3.20 -18.74
N LEU A 170 10.73 2.37 -18.21
CA LEU A 170 11.40 1.31 -18.98
C LEU A 170 10.39 0.30 -19.54
N MET A 171 9.36 -0.05 -18.76
CA MET A 171 8.28 -0.95 -19.18
C MET A 171 7.43 -0.37 -20.29
N SER A 172 7.06 0.90 -20.19
CA SER A 172 6.36 1.58 -21.27
C SER A 172 7.19 1.59 -22.55
N CYS A 173 8.52 1.73 -22.48
CA CYS A 173 9.40 1.61 -23.65
C CYS A 173 9.40 0.20 -24.26
N VAL A 174 9.50 -0.85 -23.43
CA VAL A 174 9.45 -2.24 -23.92
C VAL A 174 8.09 -2.57 -24.54
N ALA A 175 7.00 -2.13 -23.92
CA ALA A 175 5.66 -2.29 -24.48
C ALA A 175 5.52 -1.59 -25.85
N LEU A 176 6.05 -0.37 -25.99
CA LEU A 176 6.08 0.34 -27.28
C LEU A 176 6.92 -0.41 -28.31
N PHE A 177 8.07 -0.97 -27.92
CA PHE A 177 8.91 -1.79 -28.80
C PHE A 177 8.16 -3.03 -29.29
N LEU A 178 7.46 -3.74 -28.40
CA LEU A 178 6.64 -4.90 -28.76
C LEU A 178 5.50 -4.54 -29.73
N ILE A 179 4.87 -3.36 -29.56
CA ILE A 179 3.86 -2.86 -30.50
C ILE A 179 4.48 -2.64 -31.88
N ILE A 180 5.65 -2.00 -31.96
CA ILE A 180 6.32 -1.71 -33.24
C ILE A 180 6.71 -3.01 -33.96
N GLU A 181 7.38 -3.93 -33.25
CA GLU A 181 7.79 -5.24 -33.81
C GLU A 181 6.58 -6.06 -34.28
N SER A 182 5.52 -6.08 -33.48
CA SER A 182 4.29 -6.80 -33.84
C SER A 182 3.57 -6.15 -35.03
N ALA A 183 3.60 -4.82 -35.14
CA ALA A 183 3.04 -4.11 -36.28
C ALA A 183 3.86 -4.34 -37.56
N GLN A 184 5.19 -4.34 -37.48
CA GLN A 184 6.07 -4.62 -38.60
C GLN A 184 5.85 -6.03 -39.16
N LYS A 185 5.84 -7.05 -38.30
CA LYS A 185 5.56 -8.44 -38.71
C LYS A 185 4.17 -8.62 -39.32
N LEU A 186 3.18 -7.87 -38.86
CA LEU A 186 1.84 -7.87 -39.45
C LEU A 186 1.82 -7.31 -40.89
N VAL A 187 2.68 -6.32 -41.18
CA VAL A 187 2.82 -5.71 -42.51
C VAL A 187 3.65 -6.58 -43.46
N GLU A 188 4.75 -7.16 -42.96
CA GLU A 188 5.69 -7.97 -43.76
C GLU A 188 5.11 -9.33 -44.21
N ASN A 189 3.95 -9.74 -43.67
CA ASN A 189 3.32 -11.03 -43.91
C ASN A 189 4.22 -12.26 -43.61
N ASP A 190 5.27 -12.08 -42.79
CA ASP A 190 6.12 -13.19 -42.34
C ASP A 190 5.43 -13.95 -41.20
N HIS A 191 4.71 -14.99 -41.60
CA HIS A 191 3.59 -15.57 -40.86
C HIS A 191 3.81 -17.03 -40.47
N SER A 192 5.06 -17.43 -40.19
CA SER A 192 5.38 -18.79 -39.74
C SER A 192 5.82 -18.83 -38.27
N PRO A 193 4.90 -18.62 -37.30
CA PRO A 193 5.20 -18.94 -35.92
C PRO A 193 5.29 -20.47 -35.79
N ASP A 194 6.52 -21.00 -35.73
CA ASP A 194 6.77 -22.40 -35.39
C ASP A 194 6.52 -22.62 -33.88
N LEU A 195 5.24 -22.62 -33.49
CA LEU A 195 4.84 -23.02 -32.15
C LEU A 195 5.15 -24.52 -31.97
N THR A 196 6.34 -24.79 -31.44
CA THR A 196 6.70 -26.13 -30.99
C THR A 196 5.75 -26.54 -29.86
N TYR A 197 5.25 -27.79 -29.88
CA TYR A 197 4.41 -28.34 -28.80
C TYR A 197 5.02 -28.16 -27.40
N LEU A 198 6.35 -28.08 -27.32
CA LEU A 198 7.12 -27.77 -26.11
C LEU A 198 6.87 -26.34 -25.58
N ALA A 199 6.78 -25.33 -26.46
CA ALA A 199 6.52 -23.95 -26.05
C ALA A 199 5.11 -23.80 -25.45
N ILE A 200 4.12 -24.47 -26.05
CA ILE A 200 2.75 -24.57 -25.50
C ILE A 200 2.79 -25.22 -24.11
N GLY A 201 3.56 -26.31 -23.96
CA GLY A 201 3.73 -26.99 -22.67
C GLY A 201 4.33 -26.08 -21.60
N PHE A 202 5.38 -25.33 -21.92
CA PHE A 202 6.03 -24.41 -20.99
C PHE A 202 5.10 -23.25 -20.58
N VAL A 203 4.45 -22.57 -21.53
CA VAL A 203 3.51 -21.48 -21.21
C VAL A 203 2.30 -22.00 -20.43
N SER A 204 1.78 -23.19 -20.76
CA SER A 204 0.70 -23.82 -19.99
C SER A 204 1.13 -24.19 -18.56
N SER A 205 2.37 -24.66 -18.38
CA SER A 205 2.92 -24.94 -17.05
C SER A 205 3.09 -23.66 -16.22
N ALA A 206 3.54 -22.57 -16.86
CA ALA A 206 3.65 -21.26 -16.23
C ALA A 206 2.27 -20.72 -15.81
N LEU A 207 1.25 -20.91 -16.66
CA LEU A 207 -0.15 -20.58 -16.35
C LEU A 207 -0.66 -21.37 -15.13
N ALA A 208 -0.36 -22.67 -15.06
CA ALA A 208 -0.75 -23.51 -13.94
C ALA A 208 -0.09 -23.08 -12.62
N VAL A 209 1.20 -22.71 -12.66
CA VAL A 209 1.92 -22.19 -11.48
C VAL A 209 1.34 -20.84 -11.04
N LYS A 210 1.09 -19.88 -11.95
CA LYS A 210 0.42 -18.60 -11.59
C LYS A 210 -0.99 -18.83 -11.03
N LEU A 211 -1.75 -19.81 -11.55
CA LEU A 211 -3.08 -20.16 -11.02
C LEU A 211 -2.99 -20.72 -9.59
N LEU A 212 -2.01 -21.58 -9.30
CA LEU A 212 -1.80 -22.10 -7.94
C LEU A 212 -1.40 -20.99 -6.96
N LEU A 213 -0.52 -20.06 -7.37
CA LEU A 213 -0.15 -18.88 -6.58
C LEU A 213 -1.34 -17.97 -6.34
N PHE A 214 -2.20 -17.76 -7.35
CA PHE A 214 -3.44 -17.01 -7.22
C PHE A 214 -4.36 -17.63 -6.17
N ILE A 215 -4.62 -18.94 -6.24
CA ILE A 215 -5.48 -19.65 -5.27
C ILE A 215 -4.87 -19.56 -3.86
N TYR A 216 -3.55 -19.69 -3.74
CA TYR A 216 -2.86 -19.59 -2.46
C TYR A 216 -2.97 -18.18 -1.84
N CYS A 217 -2.72 -17.13 -2.63
CA CYS A 217 -2.84 -15.75 -2.17
C CYS A 217 -4.30 -15.38 -1.87
N GLN A 218 -5.25 -15.87 -2.66
CA GLN A 218 -6.67 -15.71 -2.43
C GLN A 218 -7.13 -16.40 -1.13
N SER A 219 -6.57 -17.56 -0.79
CA SER A 219 -6.83 -18.21 0.50
C SER A 219 -6.32 -17.40 1.69
N LEU A 220 -5.35 -16.51 1.46
CA LEU A 220 -4.78 -15.57 2.44
C LEU A 220 -5.40 -14.17 2.35
N SER A 221 -6.48 -13.98 1.58
CA SER A 221 -7.16 -12.70 1.33
C SER A 221 -7.70 -11.98 2.56
N LYS A 222 -7.62 -12.60 3.75
CA LYS A 222 -7.79 -11.92 5.04
C LYS A 222 -6.76 -10.81 5.25
N PHE A 223 -5.58 -10.91 4.64
CA PHE A 223 -4.55 -9.88 4.68
C PHE A 223 -4.62 -8.98 3.43
N ASN A 224 -4.60 -7.66 3.63
CA ASN A 224 -4.61 -6.70 2.53
C ASN A 224 -3.44 -6.91 1.56
N SER A 225 -2.24 -7.19 2.06
CA SER A 225 -1.05 -7.45 1.23
C SER A 225 -1.22 -8.71 0.35
N ALA A 226 -1.82 -9.77 0.89
CA ALA A 226 -2.09 -11.00 0.13
C ALA A 226 -3.21 -10.81 -0.90
N LYS A 227 -4.19 -9.95 -0.61
CA LYS A 227 -5.25 -9.58 -1.55
C LYS A 227 -4.71 -8.78 -2.74
N VAL A 228 -3.77 -7.86 -2.50
CA VAL A 228 -3.06 -7.14 -3.57
C VAL A 228 -2.26 -8.11 -4.44
N LEU A 229 -1.51 -9.03 -3.82
CA LEU A 229 -0.73 -10.03 -4.55
C LEU A 229 -1.62 -11.02 -5.34
N ALA A 230 -2.79 -11.38 -4.81
CA ALA A 230 -3.76 -12.17 -5.54
C ALA A 230 -4.34 -11.41 -6.76
N GLN A 231 -4.55 -10.11 -6.63
CA GLN A 231 -5.02 -9.28 -7.75
C GLN A 231 -3.95 -9.18 -8.85
N ASP A 232 -2.68 -9.08 -8.47
CA ASP A 232 -1.53 -9.09 -9.37
C ASP A 232 -1.46 -10.41 -10.17
N HIS A 233 -1.39 -11.56 -9.48
CA HIS A 233 -1.39 -12.87 -10.13
C HIS A 233 -2.63 -13.13 -11.01
N ARG A 234 -3.78 -12.52 -10.67
CA ARG A 234 -4.98 -12.60 -11.52
C ARG A 234 -4.79 -11.83 -12.83
N ASN A 235 -4.23 -10.62 -12.78
CA ASN A 235 -3.98 -9.83 -13.98
C ASN A 235 -2.99 -10.56 -14.90
N ASP A 236 -1.94 -11.12 -14.33
CA ASP A 236 -0.96 -11.91 -15.05
C ASP A 236 -1.57 -13.15 -15.69
N LEU A 237 -2.49 -13.83 -15.00
CA LEU A 237 -3.20 -14.98 -15.54
C LEU A 237 -4.00 -14.59 -16.80
N LEU A 238 -4.60 -13.39 -16.81
CA LEU A 238 -5.32 -12.87 -17.98
C LEU A 238 -4.37 -12.59 -19.13
N VAL A 239 -3.25 -11.91 -18.88
CA VAL A 239 -2.26 -11.58 -19.91
C VAL A 239 -1.61 -12.84 -20.50
N ASN A 240 -1.18 -13.78 -19.64
CA ASN A 240 -0.56 -15.03 -20.07
C ASN A 240 -1.54 -15.97 -20.78
N SER A 241 -2.81 -16.03 -20.35
CA SER A 241 -3.82 -16.83 -21.05
C SER A 241 -4.18 -16.25 -22.41
N LEU A 242 -4.26 -14.92 -22.53
CA LEU A 242 -4.44 -14.24 -23.81
C LEU A 242 -3.26 -14.53 -24.74
N GLY A 243 -2.01 -14.43 -24.27
CA GLY A 243 -0.82 -14.74 -25.07
C GLY A 243 -0.78 -16.19 -25.55
N LEU A 244 -1.09 -17.14 -24.67
CA LEU A 244 -1.17 -18.55 -25.07
C LEU A 244 -2.27 -18.80 -26.10
N THR A 245 -3.44 -18.19 -25.91
CA THR A 245 -4.59 -18.39 -26.82
C THR A 245 -4.29 -17.80 -28.19
N THR A 246 -3.75 -16.58 -28.25
CA THR A 246 -3.43 -15.91 -29.52
C THR A 246 -2.28 -16.59 -30.24
N GLY A 247 -1.28 -17.10 -29.53
CA GLY A 247 -0.21 -17.92 -30.13
C GLY A 247 -0.70 -19.25 -30.71
N ILE A 248 -1.56 -19.98 -29.99
CA ILE A 248 -2.13 -21.24 -30.49
C ILE A 248 -3.04 -20.99 -31.71
N VAL A 249 -3.93 -20.00 -31.64
CA VAL A 249 -4.80 -19.65 -32.78
C VAL A 249 -3.99 -19.14 -33.96
N GLY A 250 -2.95 -18.35 -33.69
CA GLY A 250 -1.99 -17.85 -34.67
C GLY A 250 -1.32 -18.97 -35.47
N SER A 251 -0.81 -19.98 -34.77
CA SER A 251 -0.13 -21.12 -35.40
C SER A 251 -1.05 -22.09 -36.16
N ARG A 252 -2.33 -22.20 -35.77
CA ARG A 252 -3.23 -23.26 -36.28
C ARG A 252 -4.28 -22.77 -37.27
N ILE A 253 -4.75 -21.53 -37.14
CA ILE A 253 -5.95 -21.04 -37.84
C ILE A 253 -5.59 -19.84 -38.71
N ALA A 254 -4.95 -18.83 -38.13
CA ALA A 254 -4.79 -17.53 -38.76
C ALA A 254 -3.50 -16.86 -38.29
N PRO A 255 -2.42 -16.89 -39.09
CA PRO A 255 -1.11 -16.39 -38.68
C PRO A 255 -1.07 -14.93 -38.22
N TRP A 256 -1.96 -14.09 -38.76
CA TRP A 256 -2.10 -12.69 -38.37
C TRP A 256 -2.62 -12.50 -36.93
N VAL A 257 -3.20 -13.54 -36.32
CA VAL A 257 -3.72 -13.48 -34.93
C VAL A 257 -2.60 -13.39 -33.91
N ASP A 258 -1.41 -13.96 -34.17
CA ASP A 258 -0.28 -13.90 -33.24
C ASP A 258 0.27 -12.46 -33.10
N PRO A 259 0.58 -11.73 -34.20
CA PRO A 259 0.94 -10.31 -34.11
C PRO A 259 -0.17 -9.42 -33.53
N VAL A 260 -1.43 -9.63 -33.91
CA VAL A 260 -2.56 -8.84 -33.35
C VAL A 260 -2.73 -9.09 -31.85
N GLY A 261 -2.63 -10.34 -31.42
CA GLY A 261 -2.67 -10.71 -30.01
C GLY A 261 -1.52 -10.08 -29.21
N SER A 262 -0.32 -10.08 -29.79
CA SER A 262 0.86 -9.43 -29.20
C SER A 262 0.66 -7.91 -29.04
N ILE A 263 0.06 -7.22 -30.04
CA ILE A 263 -0.28 -5.79 -29.93
C ILE A 263 -1.27 -5.54 -28.79
N ILE A 264 -2.32 -6.34 -28.69
CA ILE A 264 -3.33 -6.20 -27.63
C ILE A 264 -2.68 -6.35 -26.25
N ILE A 265 -1.83 -7.36 -26.07
CA ILE A 265 -1.11 -7.59 -24.82
C ILE A 265 -0.19 -6.42 -24.50
N ALA A 266 0.59 -5.96 -25.47
CA ALA A 266 1.50 -4.83 -25.28
C ALA A 266 0.77 -3.53 -24.93
N LEU A 267 -0.45 -3.30 -25.46
CA LEU A 267 -1.28 -2.17 -25.06
C LEU A 267 -1.79 -2.27 -23.61
N ILE A 268 -2.15 -3.47 -23.14
CA ILE A 268 -2.55 -3.70 -21.75
C ILE A 268 -1.38 -3.41 -20.81
N ILE A 269 -0.19 -3.93 -21.14
CA ILE A 269 1.04 -3.69 -20.39
C ILE A 269 1.34 -2.18 -20.37
N LEU A 270 1.33 -1.51 -21.53
CA LEU A 270 1.58 -0.07 -21.63
C LEU A 270 0.62 0.75 -20.76
N TYR A 271 -0.68 0.42 -20.78
CA TYR A 271 -1.68 1.10 -19.96
C TYR A 271 -1.43 0.90 -18.46
N SER A 272 -1.17 -0.34 -18.03
CA SER A 272 -0.91 -0.67 -16.62
C SER A 272 0.30 0.09 -16.06
N TRP A 273 1.42 0.06 -16.78
CA TRP A 273 2.65 0.74 -16.34
C TRP A 273 2.55 2.26 -16.42
N THR A 274 1.83 2.80 -17.42
CA THR A 274 1.58 4.24 -17.51
C THR A 274 0.66 4.72 -16.38
N SER A 275 -0.35 3.95 -15.98
CA SER A 275 -1.18 4.26 -14.81
C SER A 275 -0.34 4.29 -13.54
N THR A 276 0.48 3.27 -13.34
CA THR A 276 1.41 3.17 -12.20
C THR A 276 2.35 4.39 -12.14
N LEU A 277 2.92 4.80 -13.28
CA LEU A 277 3.75 6.00 -13.38
C LEU A 277 3.01 7.26 -12.91
N ILE A 278 1.78 7.47 -13.40
CA ILE A 278 0.96 8.64 -13.07
C ILE A 278 0.56 8.66 -11.59
N GLU A 279 0.39 7.49 -10.97
CA GLU A 279 0.05 7.36 -9.55
C GLU A 279 1.25 7.66 -8.63
N HIS A 280 2.45 7.19 -8.98
CA HIS A 280 3.64 7.33 -8.13
C HIS A 280 4.33 8.69 -8.24
N ILE A 281 4.22 9.40 -9.37
CA ILE A 281 4.82 10.74 -9.53
C ILE A 281 4.33 11.72 -8.43
N PRO A 282 3.02 11.88 -8.19
CA PRO A 282 2.52 12.76 -7.12
C PRO A 282 2.99 12.38 -5.72
N MET A 283 3.22 11.10 -5.45
CA MET A 283 3.69 10.64 -4.14
C MET A 283 5.13 11.11 -3.84
N VAL A 284 5.98 11.20 -4.86
CA VAL A 284 7.34 11.74 -4.73
C VAL A 284 7.33 13.27 -4.61
N VAL A 285 6.37 13.94 -5.27
CA VAL A 285 6.22 15.40 -5.24
C VAL A 285 5.70 15.92 -3.90
N GLY A 286 4.99 15.09 -3.14
CA GLY A 286 4.37 15.49 -1.87
C GLY A 286 2.88 15.79 -2.01
N LYS A 287 2.15 14.93 -2.73
CA LYS A 287 0.67 14.96 -2.75
C LYS A 287 0.13 14.88 -1.31
N SER A 288 -0.93 15.63 -1.02
CA SER A 288 -1.64 15.54 0.25
C SER A 288 -2.21 14.14 0.48
N ALA A 289 -2.25 13.71 1.74
CA ALA A 289 -2.99 12.55 2.18
C ALA A 289 -4.49 12.71 1.88
N ASP A 290 -5.21 11.59 1.89
CA ASP A 290 -6.65 11.59 1.74
C ASP A 290 -7.35 12.32 2.90
N THR A 291 -8.52 12.88 2.64
CA THR A 291 -9.28 13.63 3.64
C THR A 291 -9.69 12.77 4.83
N GLN A 292 -9.94 11.47 4.62
CA GLN A 292 -10.23 10.54 5.71
C GLN A 292 -9.05 10.44 6.68
N PHE A 293 -7.85 10.27 6.13
CA PHE A 293 -6.62 10.19 6.92
C PHE A 293 -6.36 11.49 7.68
N LEU A 294 -6.48 12.65 7.01
CA LEU A 294 -6.35 13.96 7.65
C LEU A 294 -7.33 14.15 8.82
N ASN A 295 -8.58 13.71 8.66
CA ASN A 295 -9.57 13.77 9.73
C ASN A 295 -9.18 12.87 10.91
N THR A 296 -8.65 11.67 10.66
CA THR A 296 -8.19 10.77 11.72
C THR A 296 -7.03 11.39 12.51
N ILE A 297 -6.03 11.95 11.83
CA ILE A 297 -4.91 12.65 12.49
C ILE A 297 -5.39 13.86 13.29
N THR A 298 -6.29 14.66 12.70
CA THR A 298 -6.86 15.83 13.37
C THR A 298 -7.63 15.42 14.63
N TYR A 299 -8.40 14.32 14.57
CA TYR A 299 -9.13 13.79 15.72
C TYR A 299 -8.19 13.32 16.84
N ILE A 300 -7.11 12.62 16.49
CA ILE A 300 -6.11 12.14 17.45
C ILE A 300 -5.41 13.33 18.13
N ALA A 301 -5.08 14.38 17.38
CA ALA A 301 -4.49 15.60 17.90
C ALA A 301 -5.45 16.37 18.81
N LEU A 302 -6.73 16.54 18.41
CA LEU A 302 -7.76 17.19 19.22
C LEU A 302 -8.09 16.45 20.51
N THR A 303 -8.00 15.11 20.49
CA THR A 303 -8.29 14.25 21.64
C THR A 303 -7.07 14.10 22.57
N HIS A 304 -5.91 14.65 22.20
CA HIS A 304 -4.71 14.52 23.00
C HIS A 304 -4.82 15.39 24.28
N PRO A 305 -4.49 14.84 25.47
CA PRO A 305 -4.59 15.58 26.72
C PRO A 305 -3.79 16.89 26.70
N GLY A 306 -4.42 17.99 27.12
CA GLY A 306 -3.78 19.31 27.19
C GLY A 306 -3.90 20.15 25.92
N VAL A 307 -4.24 19.56 24.76
CA VAL A 307 -4.48 20.31 23.52
C VAL A 307 -5.78 21.11 23.65
N THR A 308 -5.71 22.42 23.43
CA THR A 308 -6.90 23.29 23.46
C THR A 308 -7.56 23.37 22.08
N MET A 309 -6.75 23.47 21.03
CA MET A 309 -7.20 23.56 19.65
C MET A 309 -6.11 23.02 18.71
N VAL A 310 -6.52 22.55 17.53
CA VAL A 310 -5.63 22.27 16.40
C VAL A 310 -5.81 23.39 15.39
N ASP A 311 -4.74 24.10 15.05
CA ASP A 311 -4.79 25.19 14.09
C ASP A 311 -4.69 24.66 12.65
N THR A 312 -3.59 23.96 12.37
CA THR A 312 -3.31 23.41 11.05
C THR A 312 -2.91 21.95 11.16
N CYS A 313 -3.49 21.10 10.31
CA CYS A 313 -3.08 19.71 10.15
C CYS A 313 -2.81 19.43 8.67
N ARG A 314 -1.59 19.01 8.36
CA ARG A 314 -1.15 18.63 7.01
C ARG A 314 -0.53 17.25 7.07
N ALA A 315 -0.82 16.45 6.05
CA ALA A 315 -0.13 15.19 5.85
C ALA A 315 0.13 15.06 4.35
N TYR A 316 1.36 14.72 3.99
CA TYR A 316 1.76 14.59 2.59
C TYR A 316 2.75 13.45 2.39
N TYR A 317 2.75 12.89 1.19
CA TYR A 317 3.60 11.75 0.86
C TYR A 317 5.07 12.15 0.78
N ALA A 318 5.93 11.32 1.37
CA ALA A 318 7.37 11.37 1.25
C ALA A 318 7.86 10.06 0.61
N GLY A 319 7.42 9.78 -0.62
CA GLY A 319 7.57 8.44 -1.21
C GLY A 319 6.33 7.61 -0.89
N ASN A 320 6.48 6.41 -0.34
CA ASN A 320 5.34 5.56 0.01
C ASN A 320 4.71 5.92 1.38
N ASN A 321 5.48 6.53 2.27
CA ASN A 321 5.03 6.89 3.61
C ASN A 321 4.61 8.37 3.67
N LEU A 322 3.96 8.74 4.78
CA LEU A 322 3.46 10.09 5.03
C LEU A 322 4.34 10.83 6.05
N PHE A 323 4.58 12.11 5.76
CA PHE A 323 4.99 13.09 6.76
C PHE A 323 3.76 13.84 7.23
N VAL A 324 3.66 14.02 8.54
CA VAL A 324 2.56 14.71 9.19
C VAL A 324 3.09 15.96 9.88
N GLU A 325 2.43 17.09 9.67
CA GLU A 325 2.70 18.37 10.32
C GLU A 325 1.41 18.79 11.02
N VAL A 326 1.46 18.96 12.35
CA VAL A 326 0.33 19.38 13.16
C VAL A 326 0.75 20.56 14.03
N ASP A 327 -0.02 21.64 13.94
CA ASP A 327 0.15 22.83 14.76
C ASP A 327 -0.95 22.81 15.84
N ILE A 328 -0.54 22.62 17.09
CA ILE A 328 -1.43 22.55 18.25
C ILE A 328 -1.34 23.81 19.09
N VAL A 329 -2.46 24.20 19.69
CA VAL A 329 -2.56 25.38 20.54
C VAL A 329 -2.66 24.98 22.00
N LEU A 330 -1.77 25.53 22.82
CA LEU A 330 -1.71 25.33 24.27
C LEU A 330 -1.90 26.67 25.01
N PRO A 331 -2.27 26.63 26.31
CA PRO A 331 -2.44 27.84 27.11
C PRO A 331 -1.14 28.70 27.15
N PRO A 332 -1.22 30.02 26.95
CA PRO A 332 -0.03 30.90 26.94
C PRO A 332 0.76 30.93 28.25
N THR A 333 0.15 30.52 29.35
CA THR A 333 0.74 30.49 30.69
C THR A 333 1.41 29.16 31.02
N MET A 334 1.35 28.17 30.12
CA MET A 334 1.94 26.85 30.32
C MET A 334 3.46 26.93 30.30
N GLU A 335 4.12 26.19 31.20
CA GLU A 335 5.58 26.13 31.21
C GLU A 335 6.11 25.46 29.94
N LEU A 336 7.23 25.95 29.39
CA LEU A 336 7.84 25.38 28.17
C LEU A 336 8.11 23.86 28.29
N ARG A 337 8.42 23.40 29.50
CA ARG A 337 8.62 21.97 29.77
C ARG A 337 7.34 21.17 29.57
N GLU A 338 6.23 21.65 30.12
CA GLU A 338 4.93 20.97 30.01
C GLU A 338 4.43 20.99 28.55
N SER A 339 4.59 22.12 27.86
CA SER A 339 4.20 22.25 26.46
C SER A 339 5.03 21.36 25.55
N HIS A 340 6.34 21.24 25.82
CA HIS A 340 7.23 20.29 25.13
C HIS A 340 6.79 18.85 25.37
N ASP A 341 6.55 18.45 26.63
CA ASP A 341 6.18 17.08 26.98
C ASP A 341 4.85 16.66 26.32
N ILE A 342 3.87 17.56 26.21
CA ILE A 342 2.62 17.34 25.46
C ILE A 342 2.91 17.20 23.95
N GLY A 343 3.72 18.09 23.38
CA GLY A 343 4.09 18.04 21.96
C GLY A 343 4.81 16.73 21.59
N GLU A 344 5.78 16.31 22.40
CA GLU A 344 6.55 15.07 22.21
C GLU A 344 5.66 13.82 22.37
N ALA A 345 4.76 13.82 23.35
CA ALA A 345 3.79 12.74 23.53
C ALA A 345 2.84 12.61 22.33
N LEU A 346 2.36 13.73 21.78
CA LEU A 346 1.56 13.74 20.57
C LEU A 346 2.36 13.26 19.36
N GLN A 347 3.62 13.71 19.20
CA GLN A 347 4.49 13.26 18.12
C GLN A 347 4.67 11.74 18.15
N THR A 348 5.01 11.18 19.32
CA THR A 348 5.18 9.73 19.51
C THR A 348 3.89 8.98 19.18
N LYS A 349 2.73 9.52 19.59
CA LYS A 349 1.43 8.93 19.29
C LYS A 349 1.14 8.91 17.79
N LEU A 350 1.45 9.99 17.07
CA LEU A 350 1.27 10.07 15.61
C LEU A 350 2.23 9.14 14.86
N GLU A 351 3.50 9.07 15.28
CA GLU A 351 4.50 8.18 14.67
C GLU A 351 4.23 6.69 14.93
N SER A 352 3.40 6.35 15.93
CA SER A 352 2.96 4.96 16.19
C SER A 352 1.90 4.44 15.20
N LEU A 353 1.29 5.34 14.42
CA LEU A 353 0.29 4.98 13.42
C LEU A 353 0.95 4.36 12.18
N PRO A 354 0.26 3.43 11.50
CA PRO A 354 0.77 2.86 10.25
C PRO A 354 0.96 3.95 9.19
N ASP A 355 1.92 3.73 8.29
CA ASP A 355 2.24 4.57 7.14
C ASP A 355 2.82 5.96 7.45
N ILE A 356 2.91 6.38 8.72
CA ILE A 356 3.59 7.62 9.13
C ILE A 356 5.07 7.34 9.34
N GLU A 357 5.92 8.01 8.57
CA GLU A 357 7.38 7.92 8.75
C GLU A 357 7.89 8.93 9.77
N ARG A 358 7.25 10.10 9.84
CA ARG A 358 7.62 11.17 10.77
C ARG A 358 6.46 12.11 11.02
N ALA A 359 6.33 12.55 12.27
CA ALA A 359 5.42 13.63 12.64
C ALA A 359 6.21 14.85 13.13
N PHE A 360 5.74 16.04 12.77
CA PHE A 360 6.21 17.31 13.27
C PHE A 360 5.06 17.96 14.01
N VAL A 361 5.24 18.16 15.32
CA VAL A 361 4.26 18.84 16.15
C VAL A 361 4.80 20.21 16.50
N HIS A 362 4.17 21.25 15.96
CA HIS A 362 4.44 22.62 16.37
C HIS A 362 3.48 23.01 17.49
N VAL A 363 3.99 23.77 18.46
CA VAL A 363 3.22 24.18 19.64
C VAL A 363 3.11 25.70 19.64
N ASP A 364 1.88 26.17 19.45
CA ASP A 364 1.53 27.58 19.43
C ASP A 364 0.74 27.98 20.68
N TYR A 365 0.78 29.28 20.97
CA TYR A 365 -0.08 29.91 21.98
C TYR A 365 -1.21 30.74 21.33
N GLU A 366 -1.20 30.92 20.01
CA GLU A 366 -2.19 31.69 19.27
C GLU A 366 -2.53 31.08 17.90
N THR A 367 -3.70 31.44 17.36
CA THR A 367 -4.22 30.98 16.07
C THR A 367 -4.21 32.06 14.99
N SER A 368 -3.62 33.22 15.28
CA SER A 368 -3.72 34.40 14.39
C SER A 368 -2.55 34.53 13.41
N HIS A 369 -1.56 33.66 13.53
CA HIS A 369 -0.32 33.74 12.76
C HIS A 369 -0.58 33.38 11.28
N LYS A 370 0.09 34.08 10.36
CA LYS A 370 0.07 33.69 8.94
C LYS A 370 0.93 32.45 8.76
N PRO A 371 0.50 31.45 7.97
CA PRO A 371 1.31 30.26 7.72
C PRO A 371 2.70 30.66 7.20
N GLU A 372 3.73 30.30 7.95
CA GLU A 372 5.11 30.85 7.84
C GLU A 372 5.75 30.63 6.46
N HIS A 373 5.22 29.68 5.67
CA HIS A 373 5.78 29.25 4.38
C HIS A 373 4.85 29.48 3.18
N GLN A 374 3.76 30.23 3.34
CA GLN A 374 2.90 30.54 2.21
C GLN A 374 3.55 31.62 1.33
N LYS A 375 4.15 31.20 0.20
CA LYS A 375 4.53 32.17 -0.85
C LYS A 375 3.27 32.92 -1.26
N SER A 376 3.33 34.25 -1.24
CA SER A 376 2.33 35.13 -1.85
C SER A 376 2.01 34.59 -3.25
N LYS A 377 0.77 34.13 -3.45
CA LYS A 377 0.30 33.68 -4.75
C LYS A 377 0.18 34.84 -5.72
#